data_AF-A0A1F9UXU4-F1
#
_entry.id   AF-A0A1F9UXU4-F1
#
_cell.length_a   1.000
_cell.length_b   1.000
_cell.length_c   1.000
_cell.angle_alpha   90.00
_cell.angle_beta   90.00
_cell.angle_gamma   90.00
#
_symmetry.space_group_name_H-M   'P 1'
#
loop_
_entity.id
_entity.type
_entity.pdbx_description
1 polymer ?
#
loop_
_entity_poly.entity_id
_entity_poly.type
_entity_poly.pdbx_seq_one_letter_code
_entity_poly.pdbx_strand_id
1 'polypeptide(L)'
;MKSRSRRRRKPGAAQPARLEGSRTIANLRRAFAGEAAFVFRYLYCAALADYEGFDEHSILFKEIAEGGTTSVHGCFDLFALVRDEESGLSVGSTPKNLERLLQEESDLSGRAYPEMAGVARQEGFSDIASWFDTLEKLKRSHARKLKRLARG
;
A
#
# COMPACT_ATOMS: atom_id res chain seq x y z
N MET A 1 -36.76 -30.75 -33.32
CA MET A 1 -36.61 -30.07 -32.02
C MET A 1 -35.14 -30.04 -31.62
N LYS A 2 -34.45 -28.89 -31.73
CA LYS A 2 -33.06 -28.73 -31.26
C LYS A 2 -33.08 -28.11 -29.86
N SER A 3 -32.82 -28.94 -28.85
CA SER A 3 -32.71 -28.53 -27.45
C SER A 3 -31.51 -27.60 -27.28
N ARG A 4 -31.78 -26.33 -26.94
CA ARG A 4 -30.75 -25.34 -26.58
C ARG A 4 -30.27 -25.65 -25.16
N SER A 5 -29.07 -26.23 -25.07
CA SER A 5 -28.29 -26.31 -23.83
C SER A 5 -28.09 -24.89 -23.26
N ARG A 6 -28.81 -24.57 -22.18
CA ARG A 6 -28.54 -23.40 -21.35
C ARG A 6 -27.24 -23.68 -20.59
N ARG A 7 -26.11 -23.17 -21.09
CA ARG A 7 -24.89 -23.07 -20.28
C ARG A 7 -25.21 -22.28 -19.02
N ARG A 8 -25.23 -22.95 -17.86
CA ARG A 8 -25.26 -22.30 -16.54
C ARG A 8 -24.04 -21.39 -16.45
N ARG A 9 -24.25 -20.07 -16.40
CA ARG A 9 -23.18 -19.12 -16.03
C ARG A 9 -22.77 -19.46 -14.60
N LYS A 10 -21.47 -19.69 -14.37
CA LYS A 10 -20.91 -19.77 -13.02
C LYS A 10 -21.22 -18.44 -12.29
N PRO A 11 -21.76 -18.46 -11.07
CA PRO A 11 -21.89 -17.25 -10.28
C PRO A 11 -20.51 -16.81 -9.77
N GLY A 12 -20.20 -15.52 -9.84
CA GLY A 12 -19.30 -14.90 -8.87
C GLY A 12 -17.90 -14.45 -9.30
N ALA A 13 -17.53 -14.45 -10.59
CA ALA A 13 -16.38 -13.63 -10.99
C ALA A 13 -16.85 -12.16 -11.01
N ALA A 14 -16.38 -11.35 -10.08
CA ALA A 14 -16.67 -9.92 -10.07
C ALA A 14 -16.30 -9.33 -11.44
N GLN A 15 -17.27 -8.78 -12.16
CA GLN A 15 -17.00 -8.17 -13.46
C GLN A 15 -16.29 -6.82 -13.22
N PRO A 16 -15.09 -6.60 -13.77
CA PRO A 16 -14.29 -5.38 -13.65
C PRO A 16 -15.12 -4.08 -13.72
N ALA A 17 -15.95 -3.96 -14.75
CA ALA A 17 -16.78 -2.78 -15.03
C ALA A 17 -17.85 -2.50 -13.96
N ARG A 18 -18.13 -3.42 -13.05
CA ARG A 18 -19.14 -3.25 -11.98
C ARG A 18 -18.54 -2.78 -10.65
N LEU A 19 -17.22 -2.79 -10.53
CA LEU A 19 -16.52 -2.39 -9.31
C LEU A 19 -16.14 -0.91 -9.32
N GLU A 20 -15.84 -0.35 -10.50
CA GLU A 20 -15.53 1.08 -10.66
C GLU A 20 -16.69 1.95 -10.16
N GLY A 21 -16.38 2.97 -9.36
CA GLY A 21 -17.38 3.87 -8.74
C GLY A 21 -18.30 3.23 -7.70
N SER A 22 -18.15 1.94 -7.39
CA SER A 22 -19.00 1.26 -6.42
C SER A 22 -18.58 1.50 -4.97
N ARG A 23 -19.49 1.30 -4.02
CA ARG A 23 -19.13 1.22 -2.60
C ARG A 23 -18.16 0.06 -2.30
N THR A 24 -18.13 -0.96 -3.15
CA THR A 24 -17.24 -2.11 -2.99
C THR A 24 -15.78 -1.72 -3.19
N ILE A 25 -15.45 -0.90 -4.21
CA ILE A 25 -14.06 -0.46 -4.39
C ILE A 25 -13.61 0.45 -3.23
N ALA A 26 -14.50 1.31 -2.72
CA ALA A 26 -14.22 2.11 -1.52
C ALA A 26 -13.96 1.23 -0.28
N ASN A 27 -14.76 0.18 -0.07
CA ASN A 27 -14.55 -0.78 1.01
C ASN A 27 -13.24 -1.55 0.84
N LEU A 28 -12.86 -1.89 -0.39
CA LEU A 28 -11.60 -2.58 -0.67
C LEU A 28 -10.38 -1.69 -0.37
N ARG A 29 -10.43 -0.39 -0.74
CA ARG A 29 -9.40 0.59 -0.35
C ARG A 29 -9.28 0.72 1.17
N ARG A 30 -10.42 0.72 1.88
CA ARG A 30 -10.44 0.76 3.35
C ARG A 30 -9.86 -0.52 3.96
N ALA A 31 -10.19 -1.69 3.40
CA ALA A 31 -9.61 -2.97 3.81
C ALA A 31 -8.09 -2.98 3.61
N PHE A 32 -7.60 -2.55 2.44
CA PHE A 32 -6.17 -2.41 2.17
C PHE A 32 -5.46 -1.53 3.22
N ALA A 33 -6.00 -0.34 3.48
CA ALA A 33 -5.40 0.56 4.49
C ALA A 33 -5.41 -0.05 5.90
N GLY A 34 -6.48 -0.76 6.25
CA GLY A 34 -6.61 -1.46 7.53
C GLY A 34 -5.61 -2.60 7.70
N GLU A 35 -5.54 -3.49 6.71
CA GLU A 35 -4.61 -4.63 6.69
C GLU A 35 -3.15 -4.17 6.65
N ALA A 36 -2.82 -3.15 5.86
CA ALA A 36 -1.46 -2.59 5.83
C ALA A 36 -1.05 -2.02 7.20
N ALA A 37 -1.93 -1.27 7.85
CA ALA A 37 -1.68 -0.77 9.19
C ALA A 37 -1.62 -1.90 10.24
N PHE A 38 -2.44 -2.94 10.09
CA PHE A 38 -2.43 -4.13 10.94
C PHE A 38 -1.08 -4.85 10.87
N VAL A 39 -0.58 -5.14 9.66
CA VAL A 39 0.72 -5.80 9.45
C VAL A 39 1.85 -5.04 10.15
N PHE A 40 1.96 -3.72 9.93
CA PHE A 40 3.03 -2.95 10.54
C PHE A 40 2.92 -2.84 12.07
N ARG A 41 1.72 -2.85 12.64
CA ARG A 41 1.54 -2.92 14.11
C ARG A 41 2.04 -4.24 14.68
N TYR A 42 1.69 -5.36 14.05
CA TYR A 42 2.17 -6.67 14.50
C TYR A 42 3.68 -6.81 14.38
N LEU A 43 4.30 -6.31 13.30
CA LEU A 43 5.76 -6.30 13.16
C LEU A 43 6.44 -5.43 14.23
N TYR A 44 5.86 -4.29 14.58
CA TYR A 44 6.37 -3.45 15.67
C TYR A 44 6.25 -4.16 17.02
N CYS A 45 5.08 -4.75 17.33
CA CYS A 45 4.88 -5.53 18.55
C CYS A 45 5.81 -6.75 18.62
N ALA A 46 6.09 -7.39 17.48
CA ALA A 46 7.04 -8.48 17.41
C ALA A 46 8.46 -8.01 17.79
N ALA A 47 8.91 -6.89 17.25
CA ALA A 47 10.21 -6.32 17.58
C ALA A 47 10.31 -5.90 19.06
N LEU A 48 9.21 -5.38 19.62
CA LEU A 48 9.15 -5.04 21.05
C LEU A 48 9.22 -6.30 21.92
N ALA A 49 8.42 -7.33 21.61
CA ALA A 49 8.44 -8.60 22.33
C ALA A 49 9.83 -9.27 22.29
N ASP A 50 10.51 -9.21 21.14
CA ASP A 50 11.89 -9.68 20.96
C ASP A 50 12.86 -8.95 21.91
N TYR A 51 12.76 -7.62 21.96
CA TYR A 51 13.59 -6.79 22.85
C TYR A 51 13.32 -7.06 24.33
N GLU A 52 12.07 -7.38 24.68
CA GLU A 52 11.64 -7.69 26.05
C GLU A 52 11.93 -9.15 26.46
N GLY A 53 12.40 -10.01 25.54
CA GLY A 53 12.70 -11.42 25.80
C GLY A 53 11.49 -12.36 25.77
N PHE A 54 10.38 -11.94 25.16
CA PHE A 54 9.18 -12.74 24.95
C PHE A 54 9.19 -13.44 23.59
N ASP A 55 10.09 -14.41 23.42
CA ASP A 55 10.36 -15.08 22.14
C ASP A 55 9.11 -15.68 21.48
N GLU A 56 8.27 -16.39 22.24
CA GLU A 56 7.03 -17.00 21.70
C GLU A 56 6.04 -15.95 21.17
N HIS A 57 5.97 -14.78 21.81
CA HIS A 57 5.11 -13.68 21.38
C HIS A 57 5.66 -13.02 20.12
N SER A 58 6.98 -12.80 20.07
CA SER A 58 7.70 -12.29 18.89
C SER A 58 7.43 -13.19 17.67
N ILE A 59 7.54 -14.51 17.84
CA ILE A 59 7.27 -15.49 16.78
C ILE A 59 5.81 -15.42 16.33
N LEU A 60 4.85 -15.52 17.25
CA LEU A 60 3.43 -15.49 16.93
C LEU A 60 3.03 -14.19 16.21
N PHE A 61 3.55 -13.05 16.65
CA PHE A 61 3.25 -11.77 16.02
C PHE A 61 3.82 -11.67 14.60
N LYS A 62 5.00 -12.24 14.34
CA LYS A 62 5.57 -12.33 12.98
C LYS A 62 4.71 -13.22 12.09
N GLU A 63 4.28 -14.38 12.57
CA GLU A 63 3.39 -15.29 11.83
C GLU A 63 2.06 -14.62 11.46
N ILE A 64 1.45 -13.88 12.41
CA ILE A 64 0.20 -13.14 12.14
C ILE A 64 0.43 -12.02 11.11
N ALA A 65 1.55 -11.30 11.19
CA ALA A 65 1.91 -10.27 10.21
C ALA A 65 2.12 -10.83 8.80
N GLU A 66 2.68 -12.03 8.68
CA GLU A 66 2.84 -12.74 7.40
C GLU A 66 1.47 -13.09 6.78
N GLY A 67 0.53 -13.58 7.61
CA GLY A 67 -0.86 -13.78 7.21
C GLY A 67 -1.53 -12.49 6.70
N GLY A 68 -1.37 -11.38 7.42
CA GLY A 68 -1.89 -10.07 7.01
C GLY A 68 -1.26 -9.56 5.70
N THR A 69 0.04 -9.84 5.47
CA THR A 69 0.73 -9.47 4.22
C THR A 69 0.09 -10.17 3.02
N THR A 70 -0.35 -11.42 3.18
CA THR A 70 -1.11 -12.14 2.15
C THR A 70 -2.43 -11.45 1.85
N SER A 71 -3.16 -10.95 2.87
CA SER A 71 -4.38 -10.17 2.68
C SER A 71 -4.14 -8.86 1.94
N VAL A 72 -3.05 -8.15 2.25
CA VAL A 72 -2.64 -6.92 1.54
C VAL A 72 -2.36 -7.20 0.06
N HIS A 73 -1.62 -8.27 -0.25
CA HIS A 73 -1.35 -8.67 -1.64
C HIS A 73 -2.63 -9.06 -2.38
N GLY A 74 -3.54 -9.79 -1.72
CA GLY A 74 -4.85 -10.11 -2.31
C GLY A 74 -5.68 -8.87 -2.65
N CYS A 75 -5.54 -7.77 -1.90
CA CYS A 75 -6.17 -6.49 -2.27
C CYS A 75 -5.59 -5.93 -3.58
N PHE A 76 -4.28 -6.03 -3.80
CA PHE A 76 -3.66 -5.59 -5.06
C PHE A 76 -4.09 -6.43 -6.26
N ASP A 77 -4.28 -7.75 -6.09
CA ASP A 77 -4.83 -8.60 -7.15
C ASP A 77 -6.24 -8.15 -7.55
N LEU A 78 -7.06 -7.75 -6.57
CA LEU A 78 -8.40 -7.21 -6.82
C LEU A 78 -8.35 -5.80 -7.44
N PHE A 79 -7.40 -4.95 -7.03
CA PHE A 79 -7.19 -3.64 -7.65
C PHE A 79 -6.71 -3.75 -9.11
N ALA A 80 -5.95 -4.78 -9.47
CA ALA A 80 -5.56 -5.03 -10.85
C ALA A 80 -6.77 -5.34 -11.78
N LEU A 81 -7.91 -5.76 -11.21
CA LEU A 81 -9.15 -6.00 -11.95
C LEU A 81 -9.95 -4.72 -12.22
N VAL A 82 -9.57 -3.57 -11.67
CA VAL A 82 -10.27 -2.30 -11.86
C VAL A 82 -9.30 -1.25 -12.37
N ARG A 83 -9.75 -0.35 -13.26
CA ARG A 83 -8.96 0.84 -13.59
C ARG A 83 -9.15 1.89 -12.49
N ASP A 84 -8.61 1.58 -11.32
CA ASP A 84 -8.65 2.50 -10.19
C ASP A 84 -7.48 3.50 -10.27
N GLU A 85 -7.57 4.41 -11.23
CA GLU A 85 -6.56 5.46 -11.45
C GLU A 85 -6.58 6.51 -10.33
N GLU A 86 -7.71 6.70 -9.65
CA GLU A 86 -7.85 7.69 -8.57
C GLU A 86 -7.13 7.31 -7.27
N SER A 87 -7.03 6.03 -6.95
CA SER A 87 -6.48 5.62 -5.66
C SER A 87 -4.95 5.58 -5.62
N GLY A 88 -4.31 5.62 -6.79
CA GLY A 88 -2.88 5.32 -6.90
C GLY A 88 -2.55 3.88 -6.51
N LEU A 89 -3.53 2.97 -6.35
CA LEU A 89 -3.31 1.57 -5.96
C LEU A 89 -3.32 0.60 -7.16
N SER A 90 -3.51 1.10 -8.38
CA SER A 90 -3.45 0.30 -9.60
C SER A 90 -2.05 -0.31 -9.78
N VAL A 91 -1.99 -1.60 -10.15
CA VAL A 91 -0.74 -2.30 -10.45
C VAL A 91 -0.64 -2.53 -11.95
N GLY A 92 0.48 -2.07 -12.55
CA GLY A 92 0.80 -2.26 -13.95
C GLY A 92 1.98 -3.22 -14.17
N SER A 93 2.59 -3.16 -15.36
CA SER A 93 3.87 -3.82 -15.62
C SER A 93 4.99 -3.20 -14.77
N THR A 94 6.10 -3.91 -14.57
CA THR A 94 7.25 -3.39 -13.80
C THR A 94 7.72 -2.01 -14.26
N PRO A 95 7.84 -1.70 -15.57
CA PRO A 95 8.17 -0.34 -16.02
C PRO A 95 7.14 0.71 -15.60
N LYS A 96 5.83 0.43 -15.73
CA LYS A 96 4.76 1.33 -15.29
C LYS A 96 4.77 1.54 -13.78
N ASN A 97 5.01 0.46 -13.02
CA ASN A 97 5.13 0.54 -11.57
C ASN A 97 6.35 1.37 -11.16
N LEU A 98 7.47 1.24 -11.88
CA LEU A 98 8.67 2.04 -11.65
C LEU A 98 8.41 3.53 -11.86
N GLU A 99 7.75 3.91 -12.96
CA GLU A 99 7.36 5.29 -13.24
C GLU A 99 6.45 5.86 -12.14
N ARG A 100 5.42 5.10 -11.75
CA ARG A 100 4.50 5.50 -10.67
C ARG A 100 5.23 5.67 -9.34
N LEU A 101 5.99 4.67 -8.90
CA LEU A 101 6.74 4.74 -7.63
C LEU A 101 7.74 5.89 -7.63
N LEU A 102 8.36 6.18 -8.79
CA LEU A 102 9.24 7.32 -8.93
C LEU A 102 8.48 8.65 -8.75
N GLN A 103 7.30 8.77 -9.34
CA GLN A 103 6.45 9.95 -9.18
C GLN A 103 6.05 10.13 -7.71
N GLU A 104 5.58 9.07 -7.04
CA GLU A 104 5.19 9.09 -5.62
C GLU A 104 6.36 9.49 -4.71
N GLU A 105 7.53 8.87 -4.87
CA GLU A 105 8.74 9.19 -4.08
C GLU A 105 9.22 10.64 -4.34
N SER A 106 9.04 11.15 -5.56
CA SER A 106 9.37 12.54 -5.92
C SER A 106 8.37 13.54 -5.32
N ASP A 107 7.08 13.22 -5.30
CA ASP A 107 6.05 14.06 -4.69
C ASP A 107 6.16 14.10 -3.16
N LEU A 108 6.46 12.95 -2.54
CA LEU A 108 6.68 12.87 -1.09
C LEU A 108 7.89 13.72 -0.66
N SER A 109 9.00 13.64 -1.38
CA SER A 109 10.21 14.41 -1.06
C SER A 109 10.14 15.88 -1.48
N GLY A 110 9.52 16.18 -2.62
CA GLY A 110 9.47 17.54 -3.17
C GLY A 110 8.38 18.42 -2.57
N ARG A 111 7.34 17.82 -1.99
CA ARG A 111 6.13 18.55 -1.57
C ARG A 111 5.59 18.09 -0.22
N ALA A 112 5.18 16.83 -0.10
CA ALA A 112 4.36 16.40 1.03
C ALA A 112 5.10 16.45 2.38
N TYR A 113 6.30 15.88 2.48
CA TYR A 113 7.07 15.94 3.73
C TYR A 113 7.55 17.35 4.09
N PRO A 114 8.02 18.19 3.13
CA PRO A 114 8.28 19.60 3.41
C PRO A 114 7.07 20.36 3.97
N GLU A 115 5.88 20.16 3.41
CA GLU A 115 4.63 20.78 3.92
C GLU A 115 4.30 20.29 5.34
N MET A 116 4.34 18.97 5.57
CA MET A 116 4.11 18.38 6.90
C MET A 116 5.10 18.89 7.95
N ALA A 117 6.38 18.99 7.60
CA ALA A 117 7.40 19.58 8.46
C ALA A 117 7.12 21.07 8.75
N GLY A 118 6.64 21.82 7.75
CA GLY A 118 6.21 23.20 7.91
C GLY A 118 5.09 23.36 8.94
N VAL A 119 4.02 22.55 8.81
CA VAL A 119 2.89 22.53 9.76
C VAL A 119 3.37 22.17 11.16
N ALA A 120 4.17 21.11 11.32
CA ALA A 120 4.69 20.70 12.62
C ALA A 120 5.51 21.80 13.31
N ARG A 121 6.30 22.58 12.57
CA ARG A 121 7.03 23.74 13.13
C ARG A 121 6.08 24.86 13.57
N GLN A 122 5.03 25.14 12.80
CA GLN A 122 4.04 26.17 13.13
C GLN A 122 3.28 25.82 14.41
N GLU A 123 3.00 24.53 14.62
CA GLU A 123 2.32 24.02 15.81
C GLU A 123 3.25 23.79 17.01
N GLY A 124 4.56 24.02 16.86
CA GLY A 124 5.55 23.89 17.94
C GLY A 124 6.12 22.48 18.16
N PHE A 125 5.88 21.54 17.25
CA PHE A 125 6.38 20.16 17.31
C PHE A 125 7.73 20.01 16.58
N SER A 126 8.80 20.57 17.14
CA SER A 126 10.14 20.58 16.52
C SER A 126 10.68 19.18 16.18
N ASP A 127 10.47 18.21 17.07
CA ASP A 127 11.02 16.86 16.89
C ASP A 127 10.29 16.10 15.78
N ILE A 128 8.97 16.30 15.67
CA ILE A 128 8.16 15.74 14.58
C ILE A 128 8.54 16.40 13.25
N ALA A 129 8.79 17.71 13.24
CA ALA A 129 9.27 18.39 12.03
C ALA A 129 10.63 17.85 11.55
N SER A 130 11.58 17.65 12.47
CA SER A 130 12.88 17.05 12.18
C SER A 130 12.75 15.61 11.65
N TRP A 131 11.80 14.87 12.20
CA TRP A 131 11.48 13.52 11.71
C TRP A 131 10.93 13.56 10.27
N PHE A 132 10.01 14.48 9.96
CA PHE A 132 9.52 14.68 8.59
C PHE A 132 10.64 15.11 7.62
N ASP A 133 11.56 15.99 8.03
CA ASP A 133 12.74 16.34 7.21
C ASP A 133 13.63 15.12 6.94
N THR A 134 13.69 14.18 7.88
CA THR A 134 14.43 12.93 7.71
C THR A 134 13.73 12.02 6.70
N LEU A 135 12.40 11.93 6.75
CA LEU A 135 11.63 11.18 5.76
C LEU A 135 11.75 11.80 4.37
N GLU A 136 11.73 13.12 4.24
CA GLU A 136 11.99 13.84 2.99
C GLU A 136 13.30 13.35 2.33
N LYS A 137 14.41 13.38 3.08
CA LYS A 137 15.73 12.95 2.60
C LYS A 137 15.74 11.47 2.20
N LEU A 138 15.04 10.62 2.95
CA LEU A 138 14.89 9.20 2.65
C LEU A 138 14.17 8.99 1.30
N LYS A 139 13.03 9.66 1.10
CA LYS A 139 12.26 9.58 -0.14
C LYS A 139 13.03 10.12 -1.34
N ARG A 140 13.79 11.21 -1.15
CA ARG A 140 14.72 11.72 -2.16
C ARG A 140 15.79 10.70 -2.54
N SER A 141 16.27 9.91 -1.58
CA SER A 141 17.20 8.80 -1.83
C SER A 141 16.56 7.68 -2.66
N HIS A 142 15.33 7.30 -2.36
CA HIS A 142 14.57 6.31 -3.14
C HIS A 142 14.32 6.79 -4.57
N ALA A 143 13.84 8.01 -4.75
CA ALA A 143 13.63 8.61 -6.07
C ALA A 143 14.91 8.58 -6.93
N ARG A 144 16.09 8.84 -6.34
CA ARG A 144 17.37 8.70 -7.05
C ARG A 144 17.66 7.26 -7.50
N LYS A 145 17.38 6.26 -6.65
CA LYS A 145 17.55 4.84 -7.01
C LYS A 145 16.60 4.43 -8.15
N LEU A 146 15.34 4.84 -8.09
CA LEU A 146 14.33 4.55 -9.11
C LEU A 146 14.67 5.24 -10.44
N LYS A 147 15.10 6.52 -10.42
CA LYS A 147 15.57 7.25 -11.63
C LYS A 147 16.72 6.53 -12.34
N ARG A 148 17.60 5.85 -11.60
CA ARG A 148 18.69 5.08 -12.19
C ARG A 148 18.18 3.86 -12.95
N LEU A 149 17.18 3.16 -12.41
CA LEU A 149 16.55 2.02 -13.09
C LEU A 149 15.77 2.45 -14.33
N ALA A 150 15.16 3.63 -14.34
CA ALA A 150 14.38 4.12 -15.48
C ALA A 150 15.22 4.61 -16.68
N ARG A 151 16.54 4.72 -16.52
CA ARG A 151 17.49 5.18 -17.56
C ARG A 151 18.29 4.05 -18.21
N GLY A 152 18.19 2.83 -17.69
CA GLY A 152 18.86 1.63 -18.20
C GLY A 152 17.88 0.74 -18.94
#